data_AF-A0A1H1VGN2-F1
#
_entry.id   AF-A0A1H1VGN2-F1
#
_cell.length_a   1.000
_cell.length_b   1.000
_cell.length_c   1.000
_cell.angle_alpha   90.00
_cell.angle_beta   90.00
_cell.angle_gamma   90.00
#
_symmetry.space_group_name_H-M   'P 1'
#
loop_
_entity.id
_entity.type
_entity.pdbx_description
1 polymer ?
#
loop_
_entity_poly.entity_id
_entity_poly.type
_entity_poly.pdbx_seq_one_letter_code
_entity_poly.pdbx_strand_id
1 'polypeptide(L)'
;MNDKRSVNDASVINPGESPAEYFGNVRALGDIMRSDPSRPWLTSLPQEIVSHRLVVWLGCNILRTAHMAETLDDIFKRMGLDFVLLGGPSHCCGSVHTATGLVDVADNMLQRTMDKFDQFGPEQLLYWCPSCDDHLSGHDQNLITDTAKRRLNVTTFLGRFVPQNLLVNPVPLSVAIHRHSDFPEQEEESRAVHELLSRIPGLRVVDTPSAEKLGRHCTVPRIKDFGEAEYVRTMEVWVNEARQLGASHMVSIYHSCHRRLTLLQREHDGVRGLELVNYLTLVARSMGLAEREDKFGRISKMDKVDDMMVELKVEIDERGVNANLMRRALEDQFEKLR
;
A
#
# COMPACT_ATOMS: atom_id res chain seq x y z
N MET A 1 -34.37 8.48 -8.22
CA MET A 1 -33.09 8.91 -8.83
C MET A 1 -32.03 7.97 -8.31
N ASN A 2 -31.81 6.87 -9.04
CA ASN A 2 -30.76 5.89 -8.73
C ASN A 2 -29.45 6.48 -9.23
N ASP A 3 -28.70 7.09 -8.33
CA ASP A 3 -27.34 7.49 -8.57
C ASP A 3 -26.49 6.22 -8.69
N LYS A 4 -26.22 5.82 -9.93
CA LYS A 4 -25.22 4.80 -10.25
C LYS A 4 -23.85 5.39 -9.89
N ARG A 5 -23.49 5.36 -8.60
CA ARG A 5 -22.09 5.44 -8.21
C ARG A 5 -21.38 4.33 -8.98
N SER A 6 -20.34 4.72 -9.72
CA SER A 6 -19.60 3.87 -10.64
C SER A 6 -19.09 2.62 -9.93
N VAL A 7 -19.81 1.51 -10.10
CA VAL A 7 -19.31 0.16 -9.86
C VAL A 7 -18.22 -0.08 -10.91
N ASN A 8 -16.96 0.29 -10.62
CA ASN A 8 -15.74 -0.32 -11.22
C ASN A 8 -14.39 0.35 -10.90
N ASP A 9 -14.27 1.34 -10.01
CA ASP A 9 -12.94 1.95 -9.75
C ASP A 9 -12.03 1.08 -8.83
N ALA A 10 -12.59 0.01 -8.25
CA ALA A 10 -11.95 -0.85 -7.25
C ALA A 10 -11.28 -2.12 -7.82
N SER A 11 -11.19 -2.29 -9.15
CA SER A 11 -10.59 -3.51 -9.71
C SER A 11 -9.10 -3.57 -9.37
N VAL A 12 -8.70 -4.61 -8.64
CA VAL A 12 -7.31 -4.85 -8.17
C VAL A 12 -6.67 -6.06 -8.85
N ILE A 13 -7.40 -6.74 -9.75
CA ILE A 13 -7.01 -7.98 -10.42
C ILE A 13 -6.94 -7.78 -11.94
N ASN A 14 -6.02 -8.49 -12.60
CA ASN A 14 -5.87 -8.43 -14.05
C ASN A 14 -7.00 -9.21 -14.76
N PRO A 15 -7.45 -8.77 -15.95
CA PRO A 15 -8.41 -9.53 -16.74
C PRO A 15 -7.92 -10.96 -17.03
N GLY A 16 -8.73 -11.97 -16.74
CA GLY A 16 -8.43 -13.39 -16.99
C GLY A 16 -7.65 -14.11 -15.88
N GLU A 17 -7.21 -13.42 -14.83
CA GLU A 17 -6.59 -14.03 -13.65
C GLU A 17 -7.68 -14.50 -12.66
N SER A 18 -7.56 -15.73 -12.14
CA SER A 18 -8.49 -16.21 -11.11
C SER A 18 -8.13 -15.65 -9.73
N PRO A 19 -9.11 -15.43 -8.82
CA PRO A 19 -8.82 -15.01 -7.45
C PRO A 19 -7.83 -15.93 -6.72
N ALA A 20 -7.90 -17.25 -6.97
CA ALA A 20 -6.98 -18.22 -6.37
C ALA A 20 -5.52 -18.00 -6.82
N GLU A 21 -5.30 -17.75 -8.11
CA GLU A 21 -3.96 -17.42 -8.63
C GLU A 21 -3.45 -16.11 -8.05
N TYR A 22 -4.31 -15.08 -8.06
CA TYR A 22 -4.00 -13.75 -7.54
C TYR A 22 -3.54 -13.80 -6.08
N PHE A 23 -4.33 -14.45 -5.20
CA PHE A 23 -3.98 -14.56 -3.79
C PHE A 23 -2.79 -15.49 -3.53
N GLY A 24 -2.57 -16.48 -4.40
CA GLY A 24 -1.33 -17.27 -4.41
C GLY A 24 -0.10 -16.40 -4.66
N ASN A 25 -0.17 -15.50 -5.65
CA ASN A 25 0.91 -14.57 -5.98
C ASN A 25 1.15 -13.57 -4.85
N VAL A 26 0.07 -13.01 -4.28
CA VAL A 26 0.14 -12.11 -3.11
C VAL A 26 0.85 -12.79 -1.94
N ARG A 27 0.52 -14.06 -1.64
CA ARG A 27 1.13 -14.79 -0.52
C ARG A 27 2.62 -15.03 -0.75
N ALA A 28 3.00 -15.50 -1.94
CA ALA A 28 4.40 -15.77 -2.28
C ALA A 28 5.25 -14.49 -2.20
N LEU A 29 4.79 -13.40 -2.82
CA LEU A 29 5.48 -12.11 -2.74
C LEU A 29 5.52 -11.57 -1.32
N GLY A 30 4.43 -11.67 -0.55
CA GLY A 30 4.38 -11.25 0.84
C GLY A 30 5.41 -11.94 1.73
N ASP A 31 5.70 -13.20 1.43
CA ASP A 31 6.66 -13.98 2.18
C ASP A 31 8.10 -13.74 1.78
N ILE A 32 8.37 -13.38 0.53
CA ILE A 32 9.73 -13.15 0.02
C ILE A 32 10.17 -11.69 0.15
N MET A 33 9.25 -10.73 0.01
CA MET A 33 9.57 -9.29 -0.02
C MET A 33 9.92 -8.68 1.34
N ARG A 34 9.62 -9.38 2.45
CA ARG A 34 9.94 -8.95 3.81
C ARG A 34 11.44 -9.06 4.12
N SER A 35 11.94 -8.13 4.93
CA SER A 35 13.34 -8.13 5.39
C SER A 35 13.56 -9.19 6.46
N ASP A 36 12.68 -9.28 7.45
CA ASP A 36 12.91 -10.14 8.62
C ASP A 36 12.42 -11.58 8.41
N PRO A 37 12.96 -12.58 9.15
CA PRO A 37 12.47 -13.96 9.16
C PRO A 37 11.11 -14.15 9.83
N SER A 38 10.64 -13.20 10.64
CA SER A 38 9.27 -13.18 11.21
C SER A 38 8.40 -12.09 10.59
N ARG A 39 7.09 -12.31 10.52
CA ARG A 39 6.13 -11.27 10.10
C ARG A 39 5.69 -10.48 11.34
N PRO A 40 5.70 -9.13 11.33
CA PRO A 40 5.09 -8.34 12.40
C PRO A 40 3.55 -8.29 12.32
N TRP A 41 2.95 -8.91 11.30
CA TRP A 41 1.50 -8.99 11.13
C TRP A 41 0.97 -10.42 11.15
N LEU A 42 -0.29 -10.55 11.55
CA LEU A 42 -1.04 -11.80 11.56
C LEU A 42 -1.65 -12.07 10.18
N THR A 43 -1.44 -13.29 9.69
CA THR A 43 -2.11 -13.85 8.49
C THR A 43 -3.25 -14.80 8.86
N SER A 44 -3.45 -15.07 10.14
CA SER A 44 -4.55 -15.84 10.73
C SER A 44 -4.72 -15.41 12.17
N LEU A 45 -5.90 -15.64 12.75
CA LEU A 45 -6.08 -15.42 14.19
C LEU A 45 -5.24 -16.41 14.99
N PRO A 46 -4.61 -15.98 16.10
CA PRO A 46 -4.00 -16.89 17.06
C PRO A 46 -5.08 -17.72 17.78
N GLN A 47 -4.66 -18.81 18.43
CA GLN A 47 -5.56 -19.62 19.25
C GLN A 47 -6.12 -18.85 20.44
N GLU A 48 -5.27 -18.04 21.08
CA GLU A 48 -5.66 -17.12 22.15
C GLU A 48 -5.57 -15.68 21.63
N ILE A 49 -6.70 -14.99 21.64
CA ILE A 49 -6.79 -13.61 21.16
C ILE A 49 -6.63 -12.68 22.36
N VAL A 50 -5.59 -11.85 22.30
CA VAL A 50 -5.34 -10.77 23.25
C VAL A 50 -5.98 -9.51 22.68
N SER A 51 -6.73 -8.78 23.50
CA SER A 51 -7.33 -7.50 23.08
C SER A 51 -6.26 -6.44 22.82
N HIS A 52 -6.49 -5.60 21.83
CA HIS A 52 -5.62 -4.49 21.47
C HIS A 52 -6.45 -3.24 21.22
N ARG A 53 -5.97 -2.07 21.68
CA ARG A 53 -6.66 -0.80 21.45
C ARG A 53 -6.79 -0.45 19.97
N LEU A 54 -5.78 -0.78 19.17
CA LEU A 54 -5.75 -0.57 17.73
C LEU A 54 -5.69 -1.89 16.97
N VAL A 55 -6.59 -2.06 16.01
CA VAL A 55 -6.44 -3.08 14.96
C VAL A 55 -6.05 -2.37 13.67
N VAL A 56 -4.96 -2.80 13.04
CA VAL A 56 -4.51 -2.24 11.75
C VAL A 56 -4.77 -3.25 10.64
N TRP A 57 -5.73 -2.90 9.79
CA TRP A 57 -6.07 -3.60 8.59
C TRP A 57 -5.16 -3.20 7.43
N LEU A 58 -4.13 -4.02 7.21
CA LEU A 58 -3.15 -3.85 6.13
C LEU A 58 -3.75 -4.14 4.74
N GLY A 59 -4.84 -4.90 4.69
CA GLY A 59 -5.38 -5.49 3.46
C GLY A 59 -4.47 -6.59 2.91
N CYS A 60 -4.70 -6.99 1.67
CA CYS A 60 -3.98 -8.10 1.05
C CYS A 60 -2.71 -7.67 0.31
N ASN A 61 -2.70 -6.51 -0.35
CA ASN A 61 -1.67 -6.16 -1.35
C ASN A 61 -0.42 -5.46 -0.81
N ILE A 62 -0.51 -4.76 0.33
CA ILE A 62 0.67 -4.10 0.93
C ILE A 62 1.81 -5.08 1.20
N LEU A 63 1.51 -6.37 1.38
CA LEU A 63 2.53 -7.39 1.62
C LEU A 63 3.51 -7.54 0.45
N ARG A 64 3.10 -7.19 -0.79
CA ARG A 64 4.01 -7.16 -1.94
C ARG A 64 5.10 -6.06 -1.81
N THR A 65 4.91 -5.12 -0.89
CA THR A 65 5.87 -4.09 -0.45
C THR A 65 6.00 -4.16 1.08
N ALA A 66 6.39 -5.35 1.58
CA ALA A 66 6.40 -5.69 3.00
C ALA A 66 7.14 -4.68 3.88
N HIS A 67 8.18 -4.03 3.35
CA HIS A 67 8.92 -2.98 4.04
C HIS A 67 8.02 -1.87 4.61
N MET A 68 6.89 -1.56 3.95
CA MET A 68 5.93 -0.57 4.45
C MET A 68 5.21 -1.05 5.71
N ALA A 69 4.83 -2.32 5.76
CA ALA A 69 4.19 -2.91 6.94
C ALA A 69 5.19 -3.05 8.10
N GLU A 70 6.44 -3.44 7.82
CA GLU A 70 7.53 -3.50 8.80
C GLU A 70 7.88 -2.11 9.33
N THR A 71 7.93 -1.09 8.47
CA THR A 71 8.20 0.30 8.89
C THR A 71 7.06 0.84 9.73
N LEU A 72 5.80 0.52 9.39
CA LEU A 72 4.64 0.91 10.19
C LEU A 72 4.67 0.29 11.58
N ASP A 73 5.02 -0.99 11.68
CA ASP A 73 5.21 -1.70 12.95
C ASP A 73 6.27 -1.01 13.83
N ASP A 74 7.43 -0.67 13.26
CA ASP A 74 8.50 0.02 13.98
C ASP A 74 8.06 1.41 14.47
N ILE A 75 7.35 2.17 13.64
CA ILE A 75 6.80 3.49 14.00
C ILE A 75 5.80 3.36 15.15
N PHE A 76 4.88 2.40 15.08
CA PHE A 76 3.85 2.22 16.10
C PHE A 76 4.47 1.76 17.44
N LYS A 77 5.46 0.86 17.40
CA LYS A 77 6.27 0.48 18.58
C LYS A 77 7.01 1.68 19.16
N ARG A 78 7.63 2.52 18.32
CA ARG A 78 8.32 3.74 18.75
C ARG A 78 7.38 4.76 19.40
N MET A 79 6.13 4.81 18.96
CA MET A 79 5.07 5.61 19.56
C MET A 79 4.52 5.00 20.86
N GLY A 80 4.89 3.76 21.22
CA GLY A 80 4.39 3.07 22.41
C GLY A 80 2.91 2.71 22.32
N LEU A 81 2.41 2.46 21.10
CA LEU A 81 1.00 2.11 20.89
C LEU A 81 0.72 0.65 21.26
N ASP A 82 -0.51 0.37 21.69
CA ASP A 82 -1.05 -0.98 21.81
C ASP A 82 -1.83 -1.34 20.55
N PHE A 83 -1.27 -2.22 19.73
CA PHE A 83 -1.80 -2.51 18.40
C PHE A 83 -1.53 -3.94 17.95
N VAL A 84 -2.33 -4.39 16.98
CA VAL A 84 -2.09 -5.59 16.20
C VAL A 84 -2.23 -5.31 14.70
N LEU A 85 -1.27 -5.79 13.91
CA LEU A 85 -1.33 -5.72 12.45
C LEU A 85 -1.95 -7.00 11.90
N LEU A 86 -2.95 -6.88 11.02
CA LEU A 86 -3.53 -8.02 10.30
C LEU A 86 -3.51 -7.76 8.80
N GLY A 87 -3.00 -8.73 8.04
CA GLY A 87 -2.83 -8.59 6.60
C GLY A 87 -2.87 -9.91 5.84
N GLY A 88 -2.82 -9.78 4.52
CA GLY A 88 -2.77 -10.91 3.59
C GLY A 88 -4.13 -11.40 3.11
N PRO A 89 -4.17 -12.46 2.28
CA PRO A 89 -5.38 -12.91 1.60
C PRO A 89 -6.56 -13.25 2.53
N SER A 90 -6.28 -13.74 3.74
CA SER A 90 -7.29 -14.09 4.75
C SER A 90 -7.99 -12.88 5.38
N HIS A 91 -7.48 -11.67 5.14
CA HIS A 91 -8.02 -10.39 5.61
C HIS A 91 -8.27 -9.46 4.42
N CYS A 92 -8.58 -10.00 3.24
CA CYS A 92 -8.90 -9.20 2.07
C CYS A 92 -10.32 -8.61 2.19
N CYS A 93 -10.55 -7.40 1.65
CA CYS A 93 -11.86 -6.74 1.72
C CYS A 93 -12.92 -7.41 0.85
N GLY A 94 -12.58 -8.00 -0.29
CA GLY A 94 -13.61 -8.49 -1.23
C GLY A 94 -13.47 -7.95 -2.63
N SER A 95 -12.85 -6.77 -2.80
CA SER A 95 -12.81 -6.03 -4.07
C SER A 95 -12.30 -6.86 -5.26
N VAL A 96 -11.33 -7.76 -5.04
CA VAL A 96 -10.84 -8.71 -6.05
C VAL A 96 -11.94 -9.63 -6.58
N HIS A 97 -12.79 -10.16 -5.70
CA HIS A 97 -13.91 -11.04 -6.08
C HIS A 97 -15.06 -10.24 -6.73
N THR A 98 -15.33 -9.03 -6.24
CA THR A 98 -16.29 -8.12 -6.88
C THR A 98 -15.90 -7.83 -8.32
N ALA A 99 -14.61 -7.57 -8.57
CA ALA A 99 -14.09 -7.33 -9.91
C ALA A 99 -14.25 -8.53 -10.87
N THR A 100 -14.40 -9.75 -10.34
CA THR A 100 -14.68 -10.96 -11.12
C THR A 100 -16.17 -11.34 -11.14
N GLY A 101 -17.06 -10.46 -10.67
CA GLY A 101 -18.52 -10.71 -10.61
C GLY A 101 -18.98 -11.61 -9.46
N LEU A 102 -18.08 -11.98 -8.53
CA LEU A 102 -18.37 -12.86 -7.40
C LEU A 102 -18.75 -12.04 -6.15
N VAL A 103 -19.84 -11.27 -6.24
CA VAL A 103 -20.26 -10.31 -5.20
C VAL A 103 -20.57 -11.01 -3.87
N ASP A 104 -21.37 -12.08 -3.87
CA ASP A 104 -21.69 -12.81 -2.63
C ASP A 104 -20.44 -13.36 -1.92
N VAL A 105 -19.41 -13.75 -2.70
CA VAL A 105 -18.13 -14.21 -2.14
C VAL A 105 -17.36 -13.05 -1.52
N ALA A 106 -17.38 -11.89 -2.18
CA ALA A 106 -16.77 -10.66 -1.67
C ALA A 106 -17.41 -10.25 -0.33
N ASP A 107 -18.74 -10.17 -0.28
CA ASP A 107 -19.50 -9.74 0.90
C ASP A 107 -19.24 -10.66 2.10
N ASN A 108 -19.31 -11.98 1.87
CA ASN A 108 -18.99 -12.97 2.90
C ASN A 108 -17.53 -12.88 3.36
N MET A 109 -16.60 -12.50 2.47
CA MET A 109 -15.20 -12.30 2.84
C MET A 109 -14.99 -11.03 3.67
N LEU A 110 -15.69 -9.94 3.32
CA LEU A 110 -15.66 -8.71 4.10
C LEU A 110 -16.20 -8.94 5.51
N GLN A 111 -17.37 -9.58 5.63
CA GLN A 111 -17.99 -9.88 6.92
C GLN A 111 -17.05 -10.69 7.81
N ARG A 112 -16.50 -11.80 7.30
CA ARG A 112 -15.52 -12.61 8.05
C ARG A 112 -14.25 -11.84 8.42
N THR A 113 -13.87 -10.84 7.64
CA THR A 113 -12.71 -10.00 7.96
C THR A 113 -13.04 -9.06 9.11
N MET A 114 -14.24 -8.44 9.11
CA MET A 114 -14.69 -7.60 10.22
C MET A 114 -14.91 -8.42 11.50
N ASP A 115 -15.51 -9.61 11.42
CA ASP A 115 -15.70 -10.51 12.57
C ASP A 115 -14.37 -10.90 13.24
N LYS A 116 -13.28 -11.00 12.46
CA LYS A 116 -11.93 -11.25 13.01
C LYS A 116 -11.40 -10.03 13.75
N PHE A 117 -11.64 -8.83 13.24
CA PHE A 117 -11.16 -7.61 13.89
C PHE A 117 -11.93 -7.32 15.18
N ASP A 118 -13.23 -7.61 15.21
CA ASP A 118 -14.06 -7.45 16.41
C ASP A 118 -13.61 -8.31 17.58
N GLN A 119 -13.01 -9.48 17.32
CA GLN A 119 -12.48 -10.37 18.36
C GLN A 119 -11.34 -9.74 19.17
N PHE A 120 -10.65 -8.73 18.63
CA PHE A 120 -9.61 -7.99 19.37
C PHE A 120 -10.20 -6.87 20.25
N GLY A 121 -11.49 -6.57 20.13
CA GLY A 121 -12.17 -5.49 20.87
C GLY A 121 -11.55 -4.09 20.71
N PRO A 122 -11.19 -3.63 19.50
CA PRO A 122 -10.45 -2.37 19.34
C PRO A 122 -11.30 -1.12 19.61
N GLU A 123 -10.63 -0.11 20.15
CA GLU A 123 -11.15 1.26 20.22
C GLU A 123 -11.28 1.86 18.82
N GLN A 124 -10.30 1.57 17.95
CA GLN A 124 -10.20 2.13 16.59
C GLN A 124 -9.68 1.08 15.61
N LEU A 125 -10.35 0.95 14.46
CA LEU A 125 -9.84 0.24 13.30
C LEU A 125 -9.03 1.22 12.44
N LEU A 126 -7.80 0.87 12.09
CA LEU A 126 -6.99 1.62 11.13
C LEU A 126 -6.92 0.85 9.82
N TYR A 127 -7.20 1.48 8.69
CA TYR A 127 -7.06 0.84 7.37
C TYR A 127 -5.90 1.45 6.57
N TRP A 128 -5.21 0.61 5.82
CA TRP A 128 -4.12 1.02 4.95
C TRP A 128 -4.55 1.27 3.49
N CYS A 129 -5.45 0.43 2.99
CA CYS A 129 -5.70 0.31 1.55
C CYS A 129 -6.95 1.10 1.12
N PRO A 130 -6.85 2.03 0.16
CA PRO A 130 -8.00 2.76 -0.36
C PRO A 130 -9.12 1.84 -0.89
N SER A 131 -8.78 0.75 -1.58
CA SER A 131 -9.81 -0.20 -2.06
C SER A 131 -10.50 -0.97 -0.93
N CYS A 132 -9.88 -1.09 0.26
CA CYS A 132 -10.52 -1.72 1.40
C CYS A 132 -11.59 -0.81 2.00
N ASP A 133 -11.28 0.48 2.11
CA ASP A 133 -12.23 1.49 2.56
C ASP A 133 -13.35 1.75 1.55
N ASP A 134 -13.02 1.88 0.26
CA ASP A 134 -14.02 2.04 -0.80
C ASP A 134 -15.00 0.87 -0.83
N HIS A 135 -14.48 -0.37 -0.78
CA HIS A 135 -15.31 -1.55 -0.76
C HIS A 135 -16.23 -1.56 0.47
N LEU A 136 -15.69 -1.36 1.67
CA LEU A 136 -16.49 -1.32 2.91
C LEU A 136 -17.51 -0.17 2.92
N SER A 137 -17.17 0.98 2.36
CA SER A 137 -18.06 2.14 2.23
C SER A 137 -19.22 1.90 1.25
N GLY A 138 -19.06 0.95 0.32
CA GLY A 138 -20.09 0.51 -0.60
C GLY A 138 -21.19 -0.36 0.03
N HIS A 139 -20.98 -0.90 1.24
CA HIS A 139 -21.98 -1.71 1.95
C HIS A 139 -23.02 -0.85 2.68
N ASP A 140 -24.15 -1.47 3.02
CA ASP A 140 -25.13 -0.84 3.92
C ASP A 140 -24.49 -0.57 5.28
N GLN A 141 -24.33 0.72 5.61
CA GLN A 141 -23.67 1.17 6.82
C GLN A 141 -24.46 0.83 8.10
N ASN A 142 -25.74 0.43 7.98
CA ASN A 142 -26.51 -0.10 9.10
C ASN A 142 -26.14 -1.55 9.44
N LEU A 143 -25.50 -2.26 8.51
CA LEU A 143 -25.15 -3.68 8.65
C LEU A 143 -23.68 -3.91 9.00
N ILE A 144 -22.82 -2.89 8.90
CA ILE A 144 -21.42 -3.01 9.30
C ILE A 144 -21.26 -2.90 10.82
N THR A 145 -20.21 -3.52 11.34
CA THR A 145 -19.92 -3.58 12.77
C THR A 145 -19.51 -2.21 13.31
N ASP A 146 -19.66 -1.98 14.63
CA ASP A 146 -19.29 -0.67 15.20
C ASP A 146 -17.78 -0.41 15.10
N THR A 147 -16.95 -1.46 15.13
CA THR A 147 -15.52 -1.36 14.82
C THR A 147 -15.29 -0.84 13.41
N ALA A 148 -16.01 -1.36 12.41
CA ALA A 148 -15.92 -0.92 11.02
C ALA A 148 -16.39 0.54 10.82
N LYS A 149 -17.36 1.00 11.62
CA LYS A 149 -17.79 2.41 11.64
C LYS A 149 -16.71 3.32 12.24
N ARG A 150 -16.00 2.87 13.27
CA ARG A 150 -14.85 3.56 13.86
C ARG A 150 -13.57 3.24 13.11
N ARG A 151 -13.57 3.41 11.79
CA ARG A 151 -12.37 3.24 10.96
C ARG A 151 -11.68 4.57 10.64
N LEU A 152 -10.37 4.55 10.46
CA LEU A 152 -9.58 5.73 10.11
C LEU A 152 -8.39 5.31 9.24
N ASN A 153 -8.02 6.11 8.24
CA ASN A 153 -6.84 5.82 7.45
C ASN A 153 -5.54 5.94 8.30
N VAL A 154 -4.59 5.03 8.11
CA VAL A 154 -3.28 5.06 8.78
C VAL A 154 -2.54 6.40 8.56
N THR A 155 -2.58 6.97 7.36
CA THR A 155 -1.95 8.27 7.04
C THR A 155 -2.54 9.39 7.90
N THR A 156 -3.87 9.41 8.04
CA THR A 156 -4.59 10.42 8.82
C THR A 156 -4.30 10.25 10.31
N PHE A 157 -4.26 9.00 10.80
CA PHE A 157 -3.85 8.68 12.16
C PHE A 157 -2.42 9.18 12.44
N LEU A 158 -1.45 8.86 11.59
CA LEU A 158 -0.06 9.31 11.77
C LEU A 158 0.07 10.84 11.66
N GLY A 159 -0.63 11.47 10.71
CA GLY A 159 -0.72 12.93 10.59
C GLY A 159 -1.15 13.57 11.90
N ARG A 160 -2.20 13.05 12.53
CA ARG A 160 -2.75 13.59 13.78
C ARG A 160 -1.92 13.26 15.02
N PHE A 161 -1.39 12.05 15.13
CA PHE A 161 -0.92 11.50 16.41
C PHE A 161 0.57 11.25 16.53
N VAL A 162 1.37 11.37 15.46
CA VAL A 162 2.84 11.32 15.59
C VAL A 162 3.32 12.51 16.44
N PRO A 163 3.96 12.27 17.60
CA PRO A 163 4.48 13.33 18.44
C PRO A 163 5.70 14.01 17.82
N GLN A 164 5.76 15.34 17.87
CA GLN A 164 6.89 16.12 17.33
C GLN A 164 8.24 15.71 17.94
N ASN A 165 8.27 15.35 19.22
CA ASN A 165 9.48 14.94 19.93
C ASN A 165 10.01 13.55 19.49
N LEU A 166 9.30 12.83 18.64
CA LEU A 166 9.83 11.64 17.98
C LEU A 166 10.52 11.96 16.64
N LEU A 167 10.22 13.09 16.00
CA LEU A 167 10.81 13.51 14.72
C LEU A 167 12.09 14.33 14.95
N VAL A 168 13.13 13.67 15.46
CA VAL A 168 14.33 14.34 16.00
C VAL A 168 15.49 14.42 15.02
N ASN A 169 15.59 13.49 14.08
CA ASN A 169 16.68 13.46 13.12
C ASN A 169 16.32 14.27 11.87
N PRO A 170 17.19 15.19 11.43
CA PRO A 170 16.99 15.89 10.17
C PRO A 170 17.05 14.95 8.97
N VAL A 171 16.16 15.16 8.00
CA VAL A 171 16.14 14.46 6.72
C VAL A 171 16.33 15.50 5.62
N PRO A 172 17.59 15.83 5.23
CA PRO A 172 17.92 16.97 4.36
C PRO A 172 17.60 16.68 2.89
N LEU A 173 16.33 16.41 2.60
CA LEU A 173 15.81 16.08 1.28
C LEU A 173 14.78 17.11 0.84
N SER A 174 14.60 17.18 -0.48
CA SER A 174 13.45 17.85 -1.08
C SER A 174 12.57 16.84 -1.78
N VAL A 175 11.29 16.79 -1.44
CA VAL A 175 10.36 15.73 -1.85
C VAL A 175 9.12 16.29 -2.52
N ALA A 176 8.64 15.63 -3.58
CA ALA A 176 7.33 15.86 -4.17
C ALA A 176 6.40 14.68 -3.85
N ILE A 177 5.18 14.95 -3.39
CA ILE A 177 4.24 13.88 -3.02
C ILE A 177 3.38 13.54 -4.24
N HIS A 178 3.40 12.27 -4.64
CA HIS A 178 2.45 11.72 -5.60
C HIS A 178 1.10 11.56 -4.92
N ARG A 179 0.16 12.45 -5.26
CA ARG A 179 -1.15 12.61 -4.61
C ARG A 179 -2.28 12.19 -5.54
N HIS A 180 -3.39 11.80 -4.91
CA HIS A 180 -4.67 11.58 -5.55
C HIS A 180 -5.68 12.53 -4.89
N SER A 181 -6.56 13.15 -5.68
CA SER A 181 -7.49 14.19 -5.22
C SER A 181 -8.90 14.05 -5.80
N ASP A 182 -9.22 12.92 -6.42
CA ASP A 182 -10.54 12.70 -7.05
C ASP A 182 -11.65 12.43 -6.03
N PHE A 183 -11.28 12.11 -4.79
CA PHE A 183 -12.19 11.75 -3.72
C PHE A 183 -11.79 12.44 -2.41
N PRO A 184 -12.76 12.85 -1.56
CA PRO A 184 -12.49 13.56 -0.30
C PRO A 184 -11.52 12.81 0.62
N GLU A 185 -11.61 11.47 0.65
CA GLU A 185 -10.75 10.63 1.48
C GLU A 185 -9.29 10.75 1.04
N GLN A 186 -9.01 10.69 -0.26
CA GLN A 186 -7.64 10.81 -0.78
C GLN A 186 -7.08 12.22 -0.64
N GLU A 187 -7.92 13.25 -0.71
CA GLU A 187 -7.53 14.62 -0.42
C GLU A 187 -7.13 14.78 1.07
N GLU A 188 -7.92 14.21 2.00
CA GLU A 188 -7.58 14.19 3.42
C GLU A 188 -6.29 13.41 3.68
N GLU A 189 -6.13 12.22 3.09
CA GLU A 189 -4.94 11.39 3.21
C GLU A 189 -3.68 12.11 2.67
N SER A 190 -3.80 12.78 1.51
CA SER A 190 -2.73 13.57 0.92
C SER A 190 -2.32 14.75 1.80
N ARG A 191 -3.29 15.46 2.37
CA ARG A 191 -3.05 16.56 3.31
C ARG A 191 -2.38 16.06 4.60
N ALA A 192 -2.84 14.94 5.16
CA ALA A 192 -2.26 14.36 6.36
C ALA A 192 -0.78 13.97 6.17
N VAL A 193 -0.43 13.39 5.01
CA VAL A 193 0.97 13.09 4.68
C VAL A 193 1.78 14.37 4.50
N HIS A 194 1.24 15.37 3.81
CA HIS A 194 1.91 16.67 3.66
C HIS A 194 2.21 17.33 5.01
N GLU A 195 1.21 17.42 5.90
CA GLU A 195 1.36 17.96 7.26
C GLU A 195 2.37 17.15 8.08
N LEU A 196 2.33 15.81 8.00
CA LEU A 196 3.28 14.94 8.69
C LEU A 196 4.72 15.16 8.23
N LEU A 197 4.96 15.18 6.91
CA LEU A 197 6.30 15.37 6.36
C LEU A 197 6.85 16.78 6.61
N SER A 198 5.98 17.80 6.63
CA SER A 198 6.37 19.19 6.93
C SER A 198 6.87 19.38 8.36
N ARG A 199 6.60 18.44 9.27
CA ARG A 199 7.11 18.44 10.66
C ARG A 199 8.52 17.86 10.77
N ILE A 200 9.04 17.19 9.75
CA ILE A 200 10.36 16.55 9.78
C ILE A 200 11.44 17.62 9.60
N PRO A 201 12.40 17.77 10.54
CA PRO A 201 13.46 18.74 10.40
C PRO A 201 14.27 18.52 9.11
N GLY A 202 14.60 19.59 8.39
CA GLY A 202 15.40 19.52 7.16
C GLY A 202 14.69 18.97 5.92
N LEU A 203 13.47 18.42 6.05
CA LEU A 203 12.70 17.93 4.92
C LEU A 203 11.90 19.06 4.29
N ARG A 204 12.11 19.30 2.99
CA ARG A 204 11.33 20.27 2.21
C ARG A 204 10.30 19.54 1.34
N VAL A 205 9.02 19.74 1.60
CA VAL A 205 7.94 19.26 0.72
C VAL A 205 7.69 20.33 -0.35
N VAL A 206 7.73 19.94 -1.63
CA VAL A 206 7.39 20.83 -2.75
C VAL A 206 5.93 20.69 -3.13
N ASP A 207 5.31 21.82 -3.42
CA ASP A 207 3.94 21.87 -3.92
C ASP A 207 3.89 21.57 -5.41
N THR A 208 3.56 20.32 -5.74
CA THR A 208 3.20 19.90 -7.10
C THR A 208 1.68 19.77 -7.23
N PRO A 209 1.10 20.05 -8.41
CA PRO A 209 -0.29 19.71 -8.66
C PRO A 209 -0.53 18.20 -8.49
N SER A 210 -1.76 17.86 -8.12
CA SER A 210 -2.23 16.47 -8.14
C SER A 210 -2.44 16.05 -9.59
N ALA A 211 -2.19 14.77 -9.89
CA ALA A 211 -2.60 14.20 -11.18
C ALA A 211 -4.11 13.93 -11.12
N GLU A 212 -4.90 14.95 -11.45
CA GLU A 212 -6.36 14.86 -11.52
C GLU A 212 -6.78 13.67 -12.40
N LYS A 213 -7.85 12.96 -11.99
CA LYS A 213 -8.47 11.83 -12.70
C LYS A 213 -7.75 10.49 -12.62
N LEU A 214 -6.78 10.26 -11.74
CA LEU A 214 -6.17 8.93 -11.53
C LEU A 214 -6.92 8.02 -10.55
N GLY A 215 -8.15 8.37 -10.18
CA GLY A 215 -8.96 7.66 -9.19
C GLY A 215 -8.37 7.74 -7.79
N ARG A 216 -8.69 6.75 -6.95
CA ARG A 216 -8.23 6.72 -5.55
C ARG A 216 -6.74 6.41 -5.39
N HIS A 217 -6.21 5.57 -6.27
CA HIS A 217 -4.83 5.09 -6.23
C HIS A 217 -4.47 4.39 -7.56
N CYS A 218 -3.19 4.28 -7.89
CA CYS A 218 -2.71 3.67 -9.14
C CYS A 218 -2.90 2.14 -9.16
N THR A 219 -4.09 1.67 -9.55
CA THR A 219 -4.33 0.25 -9.88
C THR A 219 -4.13 -0.01 -11.37
N VAL A 220 -3.80 -1.24 -11.75
CA VAL A 220 -3.65 -1.61 -13.17
C VAL A 220 -4.94 -1.34 -13.96
N PRO A 221 -6.14 -1.71 -13.48
CA PRO A 221 -7.39 -1.41 -14.18
C PRO A 221 -7.67 0.08 -14.30
N ARG A 222 -7.43 0.87 -13.24
CA ARG A 222 -7.60 2.33 -13.30
C ARG A 222 -6.69 2.97 -14.35
N ILE A 223 -5.44 2.53 -14.43
CA ILE A 223 -4.48 3.03 -15.43
C ILE A 223 -4.91 2.66 -16.85
N LYS A 224 -5.47 1.45 -17.04
CA LYS A 224 -6.04 1.05 -18.33
C LYS A 224 -7.23 1.92 -18.72
N ASP A 225 -8.14 2.19 -17.78
CA ASP A 225 -9.29 3.07 -18.00
C ASP A 225 -8.87 4.53 -18.26
N PHE A 226 -7.79 4.99 -17.62
CA PHE A 226 -7.19 6.30 -17.87
C PHE A 226 -6.42 6.37 -19.21
N GLY A 227 -5.95 5.23 -19.70
CA GLY A 227 -5.10 5.10 -20.88
C GLY A 227 -3.62 5.13 -20.53
N GLU A 228 -2.88 4.04 -20.84
CA GLU A 228 -1.47 3.88 -20.46
C GLU A 228 -0.57 4.98 -21.05
N ALA A 229 -0.74 5.33 -22.31
CA ALA A 229 0.04 6.39 -22.94
C ALA A 229 -0.25 7.77 -22.33
N GLU A 230 -1.48 8.01 -21.89
CA GLU A 230 -1.84 9.24 -21.18
C GLU A 230 -1.27 9.25 -19.77
N TYR A 231 -1.33 8.13 -19.06
CA TYR A 231 -0.70 7.96 -17.75
C TYR A 231 0.80 8.25 -17.79
N VAL A 232 1.53 7.69 -18.75
CA VAL A 232 2.97 7.94 -18.94
C VAL A 232 3.22 9.44 -19.14
N ARG A 233 2.53 10.08 -20.09
CA ARG A 233 2.70 11.52 -20.37
C ARG A 233 2.41 12.39 -19.14
N THR A 234 1.33 12.10 -18.42
CA THR A 234 0.96 12.82 -17.19
C THR A 234 2.06 12.70 -16.14
N MET A 235 2.61 11.50 -15.96
CA MET A 235 3.70 11.28 -15.00
C MET A 235 5.01 11.93 -15.45
N GLU A 236 5.35 11.95 -16.74
CA GLU A 236 6.53 12.64 -17.26
C GLU A 236 6.45 14.15 -17.01
N VAL A 237 5.29 14.76 -17.29
CA VAL A 237 5.05 16.18 -16.99
C VAL A 237 5.21 16.46 -15.49
N TRP A 238 4.57 15.64 -14.65
CA TRP A 238 4.63 15.79 -13.20
C TRP A 238 6.05 15.65 -12.64
N VAL A 239 6.82 14.66 -13.11
CA VAL A 239 8.22 14.47 -12.70
C VAL A 239 9.08 15.67 -13.11
N ASN A 240 8.90 16.18 -14.32
CA ASN A 240 9.65 17.34 -14.79
C ASN A 240 9.33 18.60 -13.98
N GLU A 241 8.07 18.84 -13.66
CA GLU A 241 7.65 19.96 -12.81
C GLU A 241 8.24 19.83 -11.39
N ALA A 242 8.11 18.65 -10.77
CA ALA A 242 8.69 18.37 -9.46
C ALA A 242 10.21 18.65 -9.43
N ARG A 243 10.94 18.26 -10.48
CA ARG A 243 12.38 18.54 -10.63
C ARG A 243 12.66 20.03 -10.79
N GLN A 244 11.86 20.76 -11.57
CA GLN A 244 11.99 22.22 -11.72
C GLN A 244 11.77 22.96 -10.39
N LEU A 245 10.88 22.43 -9.54
CA LEU A 245 10.66 22.90 -8.16
C LEU A 245 11.77 22.46 -7.18
N GLY A 246 12.78 21.72 -7.66
CA GLY A 246 13.93 21.27 -6.90
C GLY A 246 13.70 20.03 -6.05
N ALA A 247 12.67 19.22 -6.35
CA ALA A 247 12.53 17.90 -5.74
C ALA A 247 13.68 16.99 -6.19
N SER A 248 14.18 16.21 -5.24
CA SER A 248 15.14 15.12 -5.44
C SER A 248 14.48 13.75 -5.39
N HIS A 249 13.30 13.68 -4.78
CA HIS A 249 12.59 12.45 -4.45
C HIS A 249 11.10 12.61 -4.78
N MET A 250 10.49 11.50 -5.21
CA MET A 250 9.04 11.35 -5.28
C MET A 250 8.56 10.48 -4.11
N VAL A 251 7.51 10.91 -3.43
CA VAL A 251 6.95 10.23 -2.27
C VAL A 251 5.66 9.55 -2.64
N SER A 252 5.60 8.23 -2.44
CA SER A 252 4.35 7.48 -2.54
C SER A 252 3.61 7.45 -1.22
N ILE A 253 2.28 7.52 -1.28
CA ILE A 253 1.37 7.28 -0.15
C ILE A 253 0.96 5.80 -0.12
N TYR A 254 0.35 5.33 -1.21
CA TYR A 254 -0.21 3.98 -1.30
C TYR A 254 0.78 2.96 -1.86
N HIS A 255 0.66 1.72 -1.38
CA HIS A 255 1.46 0.58 -1.85
C HIS A 255 1.28 0.28 -3.36
N SER A 256 0.10 0.52 -3.93
CA SER A 256 -0.14 0.35 -5.38
C SER A 256 0.56 1.43 -6.20
N CYS A 257 0.49 2.70 -5.76
CA CYS A 257 1.22 3.82 -6.36
C CYS A 257 2.72 3.57 -6.31
N HIS A 258 3.24 3.14 -5.16
CA HIS A 258 4.65 2.79 -5.03
C HIS A 258 5.06 1.74 -6.06
N ARG A 259 4.38 0.58 -6.11
CA ARG A 259 4.68 -0.47 -7.09
C ARG A 259 4.59 0.01 -8.53
N ARG A 260 3.54 0.77 -8.89
CA ARG A 260 3.41 1.25 -10.27
C ARG A 260 4.48 2.27 -10.62
N LEU A 261 4.79 3.23 -9.74
CA LEU A 261 5.83 4.22 -9.97
C LEU A 261 7.21 3.57 -10.12
N THR A 262 7.53 2.58 -9.29
CA THR A 262 8.76 1.78 -9.42
C THR A 262 8.87 1.15 -10.82
N LEU A 263 7.80 0.50 -11.27
CA LEU A 263 7.78 -0.16 -12.59
C LEU A 263 7.79 0.85 -13.74
N LEU A 264 7.08 1.96 -13.60
CA LEU A 264 7.07 3.05 -14.58
C LEU A 264 8.48 3.62 -14.78
N GLN A 265 9.25 3.83 -13.70
CA GLN A 265 10.64 4.29 -13.76
C GLN A 265 11.57 3.29 -14.45
N ARG A 266 11.27 1.99 -14.35
CA ARG A 266 11.99 0.96 -15.10
C ARG A 266 11.66 1.02 -16.58
N GLU A 267 10.37 1.12 -16.91
CA GLU A 267 9.80 1.04 -18.26
C GLU A 267 10.04 2.29 -19.11
N HIS A 268 10.09 3.49 -18.51
CA HIS A 268 10.14 4.76 -19.24
C HIS A 268 11.19 5.72 -18.67
N ASP A 269 12.13 6.15 -19.51
CA ASP A 269 13.19 7.10 -19.12
C ASP A 269 12.67 8.48 -18.72
N GLY A 270 11.55 8.93 -19.31
CA GLY A 270 10.99 10.26 -19.07
C GLY A 270 10.44 10.47 -17.65
N VAL A 271 10.17 9.39 -16.91
CA VAL A 271 9.72 9.46 -15.50
C VAL A 271 10.86 9.20 -14.50
N ARG A 272 12.09 9.02 -14.98
CA ARG A 272 13.29 8.90 -14.15
C ARG A 272 13.73 10.29 -13.65
N GLY A 273 14.63 10.30 -12.67
CA GLY A 273 15.26 11.53 -12.16
C GLY A 273 14.74 12.04 -10.82
N LEU A 274 13.83 11.31 -10.17
CA LEU A 274 13.50 11.45 -8.76
C LEU A 274 13.62 10.08 -8.09
N GLU A 275 14.27 10.01 -6.93
CA GLU A 275 14.30 8.76 -6.16
C GLU A 275 12.92 8.50 -5.54
N LEU A 276 12.38 7.29 -5.74
CA LEU A 276 11.10 6.90 -5.17
C LEU A 276 11.29 6.43 -3.73
N VAL A 277 10.48 6.96 -2.81
CA VAL A 277 10.47 6.58 -1.40
C VAL A 277 9.03 6.57 -0.88
N ASN A 278 8.69 5.68 0.06
CA ASN A 278 7.41 5.75 0.74
C ASN A 278 7.47 6.76 1.91
N TYR A 279 6.36 7.45 2.20
CA TYR A 279 6.33 8.44 3.28
C TYR A 279 6.73 7.86 4.66
N LEU A 280 6.41 6.59 4.93
CA LEU A 280 6.79 5.93 6.19
C LEU A 280 8.30 5.86 6.37
N THR A 281 9.06 5.63 5.29
CA THR A 281 10.53 5.58 5.35
C THR A 281 11.11 6.91 5.80
N LEU A 282 10.55 8.04 5.35
CA LEU A 282 11.00 9.37 5.77
C LEU A 282 10.69 9.64 7.25
N VAL A 283 9.49 9.23 7.70
CA VAL A 283 9.10 9.31 9.12
C VAL A 283 10.02 8.47 9.98
N ALA A 284 10.29 7.21 9.58
CA ALA A 284 11.18 6.31 10.29
C ALA A 284 12.63 6.84 10.36
N ARG A 285 13.16 7.39 9.27
CA ARG A 285 14.46 8.07 9.25
C ARG A 285 14.51 9.20 10.27
N SER A 286 13.49 10.06 10.31
CA SER A 286 13.43 11.15 11.30
C SER A 286 13.30 10.63 12.74
N MET A 287 12.61 9.51 12.95
CA MET A 287 12.53 8.84 14.25
C MET A 287 13.81 8.14 14.71
N GLY A 288 14.81 8.03 13.81
CA GLY A 288 16.05 7.30 14.07
C GLY A 288 15.86 5.78 14.10
N LEU A 289 14.83 5.29 13.41
CA LEU A 289 14.56 3.87 13.26
C LEU A 289 15.45 3.27 12.16
N ALA A 290 15.75 1.98 12.27
CA ALA A 290 16.44 1.26 11.21
C ALA A 290 15.58 1.27 9.94
N GLU A 291 16.19 1.57 8.81
CA GLU A 291 15.48 1.60 7.54
C GLU A 291 15.17 0.18 7.06
N ARG A 292 13.90 -0.07 6.73
CA ARG A 292 13.46 -1.32 6.10
C ARG A 292 13.72 -1.25 4.60
N GLU A 293 14.38 -2.26 4.06
CA GLU A 293 14.77 -2.30 2.65
C GLU A 293 13.53 -2.37 1.75
N ASP A 294 13.41 -1.46 0.79
CA ASP A 294 12.48 -1.63 -0.32
C ASP A 294 12.97 -2.73 -1.29
N LYS A 295 12.77 -3.99 -0.89
CA LYS A 295 13.15 -5.16 -1.69
C LYS A 295 12.38 -5.20 -3.02
N PHE A 296 11.14 -4.68 -3.06
CA PHE A 296 10.38 -4.58 -4.30
C PHE A 296 11.11 -3.70 -5.32
N GLY A 297 11.51 -2.49 -4.91
CA GLY A 297 12.29 -1.57 -5.73
C GLY A 297 13.70 -2.05 -6.08
N ARG A 298 14.32 -2.89 -5.23
CA ARG A 298 15.59 -3.55 -5.57
C ARG A 298 15.41 -4.62 -6.64
N ILE A 299 14.47 -5.53 -6.45
CA ILE A 299 14.21 -6.64 -7.38
C ILE A 299 13.69 -6.13 -8.73
N SER A 300 12.90 -5.04 -8.75
CA SER A 300 12.39 -4.46 -9.99
C SER A 300 13.49 -3.95 -10.93
N LYS A 301 14.73 -3.75 -10.45
CA LYS A 301 15.87 -3.33 -11.28
C LYS A 301 16.41 -4.47 -12.16
N MET A 302 16.03 -5.71 -11.90
CA MET A 302 16.46 -6.87 -12.68
C MET A 302 15.60 -7.03 -13.94
N ASP A 303 16.21 -7.45 -15.05
CA ASP A 303 15.53 -7.52 -16.35
C ASP A 303 14.75 -8.81 -16.59
N LYS A 304 15.17 -9.92 -15.97
CA LYS A 304 14.61 -11.26 -16.21
C LYS A 304 14.19 -11.90 -14.90
N VAL A 305 13.07 -12.61 -14.92
CA VAL A 305 12.61 -13.39 -13.75
C VAL A 305 13.62 -14.46 -13.35
N ASP A 306 14.40 -15.02 -14.28
CA ASP A 306 15.45 -15.98 -13.95
C ASP A 306 16.51 -15.38 -13.01
N ASP A 307 16.92 -14.13 -13.23
CA ASP A 307 17.89 -13.45 -12.37
C ASP A 307 17.28 -13.15 -11.00
N MET A 308 16.00 -12.76 -10.97
CA MET A 308 15.26 -12.56 -9.72
C MET A 308 15.11 -13.86 -8.91
N MET A 309 14.89 -14.99 -9.58
CA MET A 309 14.81 -16.31 -8.94
C MET A 309 16.16 -16.75 -8.35
N VAL A 310 17.27 -16.42 -9.02
CA VAL A 310 18.62 -16.66 -8.50
C VAL A 310 18.89 -15.79 -7.27
N GLU A 311 18.58 -14.50 -7.36
CA GLU A 311 18.75 -13.54 -6.26
C GLU A 311 17.97 -13.97 -5.00
N LEU A 312 16.71 -14.37 -5.18
CA LEU A 312 15.81 -14.71 -4.08
C LEU A 312 15.92 -16.16 -3.62
N LYS A 313 16.87 -16.94 -4.17
CA LYS A 313 16.95 -18.39 -3.95
C LYS A 313 17.05 -18.75 -2.47
N VAL A 314 17.88 -18.04 -1.71
CA VAL A 314 18.08 -18.31 -0.28
C VAL A 314 16.78 -18.11 0.48
N GLU A 315 16.10 -16.97 0.31
CA GLU A 315 14.82 -16.73 1.01
C GLU A 315 13.71 -17.67 0.54
N ILE A 316 13.68 -18.07 -0.74
CA ILE A 316 12.71 -19.03 -1.27
C ILE A 316 12.86 -20.37 -0.57
N ASP A 317 14.09 -20.88 -0.49
CA ASP A 317 14.38 -22.18 0.12
C ASP A 317 14.13 -22.15 1.64
N GLU A 318 14.64 -21.12 2.34
CA GLU A 318 14.52 -21.00 3.80
C GLU A 318 13.07 -20.79 4.26
N ARG A 319 12.25 -20.07 3.47
CA ARG A 319 10.86 -19.77 3.82
C ARG A 319 9.88 -20.82 3.26
N GLY A 320 10.39 -21.85 2.58
CA GLY A 320 9.58 -22.95 2.04
C GLY A 320 8.57 -22.50 0.98
N VAL A 321 8.87 -21.43 0.24
CA VAL A 321 7.99 -20.94 -0.82
C VAL A 321 8.17 -21.83 -2.05
N ASN A 322 7.07 -22.32 -2.62
CA ASN A 322 7.14 -23.13 -3.82
C ASN A 322 7.76 -22.35 -4.99
N ALA A 323 8.86 -22.86 -5.57
CA ALA A 323 9.62 -22.14 -6.60
C ALA A 323 8.81 -21.84 -7.87
N ASN A 324 7.92 -22.74 -8.29
CA ASN A 324 7.05 -22.51 -9.46
C ASN A 324 6.02 -21.41 -9.18
N LEU A 325 5.44 -21.42 -7.97
CA LEU A 325 4.56 -20.35 -7.52
C LEU A 325 5.30 -19.01 -7.44
N MET A 326 6.53 -19.00 -6.94
CA MET A 326 7.34 -17.78 -6.84
C MET A 326 7.67 -17.21 -8.22
N ARG A 327 8.13 -18.07 -9.15
CA ARG A 327 8.36 -17.68 -10.54
C ARG A 327 7.12 -17.05 -11.16
N ARG A 328 5.97 -17.72 -11.06
CA ARG A 328 4.69 -17.19 -11.55
C ARG A 328 4.36 -15.83 -10.93
N ALA A 329 4.59 -15.66 -9.64
CA ALA A 329 4.31 -14.40 -8.94
C ALA A 329 5.25 -13.27 -9.39
N LEU A 330 6.52 -13.58 -9.71
CA LEU A 330 7.46 -12.61 -10.29
C LEU A 330 7.08 -12.26 -11.73
N GLU A 331 6.73 -13.24 -12.56
CA GLU A 331 6.25 -13.01 -13.94
C GLU A 331 5.00 -12.11 -13.93
N ASP A 332 4.03 -12.42 -13.06
CA ASP A 332 2.82 -11.63 -12.89
C ASP A 332 3.11 -10.18 -12.46
N GLN A 333 4.07 -9.99 -11.56
CA GLN A 333 4.35 -8.69 -10.97
C GLN A 333 5.32 -7.83 -11.79
N PHE A 334 6.27 -8.43 -12.51
CA PHE A 334 7.39 -7.73 -13.14
C PHE A 334 7.50 -7.94 -14.66
N GLU A 335 6.79 -8.90 -15.26
CA GLU A 335 6.81 -9.13 -16.71
C GLU A 335 5.48 -8.83 -17.40
N LYS A 336 4.32 -9.16 -16.79
CA LYS A 336 3.00 -8.88 -17.39
C LYS A 336 2.63 -7.40 -17.51
N LEU A 337 3.44 -6.52 -16.95
CA LEU A 337 3.27 -5.06 -17.03
C LEU A 337 4.19 -4.41 -18.08
N ARG A 338 4.95 -5.22 -18.84
CA ARG A 338 5.71 -4.79 -20.02
C ARG A 338 4.85 -4.64 -21.26
#